data_AF-A0A8J7B581-F1
#
_entry.id   AF-A0A8J7B581-F1
#
_cell.length_a   1.000
_cell.length_b   1.000
_cell.length_c   1.000
_cell.angle_alpha   90.00
_cell.angle_beta   90.00
_cell.angle_gamma   90.00
#
_symmetry.space_group_name_H-M   'P 1'
#
loop_
_entity.id
_entity.type
_entity.pdbx_description
1 polymer ?
#
loop_
_entity_poly.entity_id
_entity_poly.type
_entity_poly.pdbx_seq_one_letter_code
_entity_poly.pdbx_strand_id
1 'polypeptide(L)'
;MKFQELKAKVYELAKVTTTQQLKVKYEEIKTLDMRRRASWEKALSVIQSQRNEFETWLENPPEEYKDLFAEIKGASQKYDQKSTEAEQLAQEVLLMANSFEALANECQDEAVQLEKEVEASRRIRKQAELN
;
A
#
# COMPACT_ATOMS: atom_id res chain seq x y z
N MET A 1 34.45 -12.89 -28.45
CA MET A 1 33.06 -12.45 -28.72
C MET A 1 32.97 -11.86 -30.11
N LYS A 2 31.94 -12.20 -30.90
CA LYS A 2 31.70 -11.57 -32.20
C LYS A 2 31.21 -10.13 -32.00
N PHE A 3 31.42 -9.26 -32.99
CA PHE A 3 31.11 -7.83 -32.85
C PHE A 3 29.62 -7.55 -32.62
N GLN A 4 28.73 -8.35 -33.22
CA GLN A 4 27.28 -8.23 -33.01
C GLN A 4 26.87 -8.66 -31.60
N GLU A 5 27.45 -9.75 -31.08
CA GLU A 5 27.25 -10.21 -29.70
C GLU A 5 27.68 -9.13 -28.69
N LEU A 6 28.78 -8.40 -28.98
CA LEU A 6 29.23 -7.27 -28.16
C LEU A 6 28.24 -6.12 -28.10
N LYS A 7 27.65 -5.75 -29.22
CA LYS A 7 26.61 -4.72 -29.25
C LYS A 7 25.38 -5.16 -28.48
N ALA A 8 24.91 -6.38 -28.73
CA ALA A 8 23.74 -6.94 -28.06
C ALA A 8 23.92 -6.95 -26.54
N LYS A 9 25.07 -7.43 -26.05
CA LYS A 9 25.39 -7.48 -24.61
C LYS A 9 25.44 -6.08 -23.98
N VAL A 10 26.05 -5.11 -24.66
CA VAL A 10 26.11 -3.72 -24.18
C VAL A 10 24.70 -3.12 -24.07
N TYR A 11 23.86 -3.33 -25.09
CA TYR A 11 22.48 -2.87 -25.09
C TYR A 11 21.61 -3.53 -24.02
N GLU A 12 21.74 -4.83 -23.85
CA GLU A 12 21.05 -5.60 -22.82
C GLU A 12 21.41 -5.12 -21.42
N LEU A 13 22.72 -4.99 -21.12
CA LEU A 13 23.19 -4.53 -19.82
C LEU A 13 22.78 -3.08 -19.52
N ALA A 14 22.85 -2.21 -20.54
CA ALA A 14 22.42 -0.82 -20.41
C ALA A 14 20.90 -0.65 -20.42
N LYS A 15 20.12 -1.70 -20.74
CA LYS A 15 18.67 -1.64 -20.99
C LYS A 15 18.28 -0.56 -22.02
N VAL A 16 19.02 -0.49 -23.12
CA VAL A 16 18.78 0.46 -24.23
C VAL A 16 18.74 -0.28 -25.56
N THR A 17 18.07 0.28 -26.56
CA THR A 17 17.95 -0.34 -27.89
C THR A 17 18.80 0.34 -28.94
N THR A 18 19.30 1.55 -28.66
CA THR A 18 20.06 2.35 -29.63
C THR A 18 21.34 2.94 -29.05
N THR A 19 22.32 3.16 -29.92
CA THR A 19 23.58 3.85 -29.59
C THR A 19 23.33 5.26 -29.04
N GLN A 20 22.30 5.95 -29.51
CA GLN A 20 21.99 7.31 -29.06
C GLN A 20 21.51 7.29 -27.61
N GLN A 21 20.59 6.38 -27.26
CA GLN A 21 20.16 6.19 -25.87
C GLN A 21 21.34 5.81 -24.96
N LEU A 22 22.25 4.96 -25.46
CA LEU A 22 23.45 4.58 -24.71
C LEU A 22 24.33 5.80 -24.40
N LYS A 23 24.56 6.67 -25.38
CA LYS A 23 25.37 7.89 -25.21
C LYS A 23 24.72 8.96 -24.34
N VAL A 24 23.39 9.01 -24.31
CA VAL A 24 22.65 9.91 -23.40
C VAL A 24 22.72 9.39 -21.97
N LYS A 25 22.62 8.07 -21.77
CA LYS A 25 22.61 7.46 -20.44
C LYS A 25 23.99 7.46 -19.78
N TYR A 26 25.05 7.32 -20.56
CA TYR A 26 26.43 7.26 -20.06
C TYR A 26 27.30 8.32 -20.74
N GLU A 27 27.61 9.40 -20.01
CA GLU A 27 28.38 10.53 -20.53
C GLU A 27 29.77 10.10 -21.02
N GLU A 28 30.41 9.13 -20.34
CA GLU A 28 31.71 8.56 -20.73
C GLU A 28 31.69 7.84 -22.09
N ILE A 29 30.52 7.40 -22.55
CA ILE A 29 30.33 6.71 -23.84
C ILE A 29 30.09 7.72 -24.98
N LYS A 30 29.70 8.96 -24.65
CA LYS A 30 29.29 9.99 -25.61
C LYS A 30 30.38 10.31 -26.64
N THR A 31 31.63 10.39 -26.20
CA THR A 31 32.80 10.69 -27.04
C THR A 31 33.32 9.50 -27.84
N LEU A 32 32.83 8.28 -27.56
CA LEU A 32 33.32 7.07 -28.21
C LEU A 32 32.79 6.91 -29.65
N ASP A 33 33.67 6.47 -30.55
CA ASP A 33 33.30 6.12 -31.93
C ASP A 33 32.75 4.70 -31.98
N MET A 34 31.43 4.58 -31.93
CA MET A 34 30.69 3.30 -31.89
C MET A 34 30.67 2.55 -33.23
N ARG A 35 31.47 2.97 -34.21
CA ARG A 35 31.80 2.13 -35.38
C ARG A 35 32.92 1.14 -35.08
N ARG A 36 33.77 1.44 -34.08
CA ARG A 36 34.95 0.64 -33.74
C ARG A 36 34.66 -0.36 -32.62
N ARG A 37 35.18 -1.57 -32.74
CA ARG A 37 35.05 -2.61 -31.71
C ARG A 37 35.60 -2.19 -30.34
N ALA A 38 36.77 -1.56 -30.31
CA ALA A 38 37.40 -1.09 -29.07
C ALA A 38 36.48 -0.13 -28.27
N SER A 39 35.72 0.71 -28.96
CA SER A 39 34.75 1.62 -28.32
C SER A 39 33.60 0.86 -27.64
N TRP A 40 33.14 -0.25 -28.23
CA TRP A 40 32.11 -1.09 -27.62
C TRP A 40 32.65 -1.89 -26.43
N GLU A 41 33.90 -2.32 -26.47
CA GLU A 41 34.56 -2.98 -25.33
C GLU A 41 34.71 -1.99 -24.17
N LYS A 42 35.11 -0.75 -24.45
CA LYS A 42 35.17 0.32 -23.45
C LYS A 42 33.80 0.67 -22.89
N ALA A 43 32.77 0.77 -23.74
CA ALA A 43 31.39 0.98 -23.31
C ALA A 43 30.91 -0.14 -22.37
N LEU A 44 31.22 -1.40 -22.69
CA LEU A 44 30.89 -2.54 -21.84
C LEU A 44 31.54 -2.41 -20.46
N SER A 45 32.82 -2.05 -20.40
CA SER A 45 33.54 -1.86 -19.13
C SER A 45 32.93 -0.75 -18.29
N VAL A 46 32.59 0.41 -18.88
CA VAL A 46 31.93 1.52 -18.18
C VAL A 46 30.62 1.07 -17.53
N ILE A 47 29.78 0.36 -18.30
CA ILE A 47 28.48 -0.14 -17.81
C ILE A 47 28.67 -1.15 -16.68
N GLN A 48 29.66 -2.04 -16.80
CA GLN A 48 29.97 -3.02 -15.76
C GLN A 48 30.48 -2.37 -14.49
N SER A 49 31.37 -1.38 -14.60
CA SER A 49 31.88 -0.64 -13.43
C SER A 49 30.76 0.08 -12.68
N GLN A 50 29.91 0.83 -13.38
CA GLN A 50 28.80 1.54 -12.73
C GLN A 50 27.77 0.58 -12.10
N ARG A 51 27.56 -0.59 -12.71
CA ARG A 51 26.69 -1.62 -12.13
C ARG A 51 27.28 -2.20 -10.84
N ASN A 52 28.58 -2.48 -10.83
CA ASN A 52 29.26 -2.97 -9.63
C ASN A 52 29.26 -1.90 -8.53
N GLU A 53 29.44 -0.62 -8.86
CA GLU A 53 29.32 0.49 -7.91
C GLU A 53 27.91 0.56 -7.30
N PHE A 54 26.88 0.39 -8.13
CA PHE A 54 25.49 0.36 -7.65
C PHE A 54 25.20 -0.88 -6.78
N GLU A 55 25.67 -2.05 -7.15
CA GLU A 55 25.54 -3.28 -6.34
C GLU A 55 26.26 -3.12 -5.00
N THR A 56 27.46 -2.51 -4.99
CA THR A 56 28.20 -2.18 -3.76
C THR A 56 27.45 -1.17 -2.90
N TRP A 57 26.85 -0.15 -3.51
CA TRP A 57 26.01 0.84 -2.82
C TRP A 57 24.75 0.20 -2.22
N LEU A 58 24.13 -0.78 -2.90
CA LEU A 58 22.98 -1.51 -2.36
C LEU A 58 23.35 -2.38 -1.15
N GLU A 59 24.52 -3.02 -1.18
CA GLU A 59 25.01 -3.84 -0.07
C GLU A 59 25.39 -2.99 1.15
N ASN A 60 25.95 -1.79 0.92
CA ASN A 60 26.30 -0.88 1.99
C ASN A 60 25.93 0.58 1.63
N PRO A 61 24.64 0.94 1.74
CA PRO A 61 24.21 2.29 1.44
C PRO A 61 24.79 3.26 2.48
N PRO A 62 25.04 4.53 2.10
CA PRO A 62 25.44 5.56 3.05
C PRO A 62 24.45 5.64 4.21
N GLU A 63 24.94 5.95 5.42
CA GLU A 63 24.14 5.93 6.66
C GLU A 63 22.90 6.82 6.57
N GLU A 64 22.99 7.97 5.91
CA GLU A 64 21.86 8.87 5.68
C GLU A 64 20.65 8.18 5.01
N TYR A 65 20.90 7.22 4.11
CA TYR A 65 19.83 6.46 3.48
C TYR A 65 19.31 5.33 4.37
N LYS A 66 20.16 4.71 5.19
CA LYS A 66 19.74 3.68 6.15
C LYS A 66 18.73 4.25 7.15
N ASP A 67 19.02 5.44 7.68
CA ASP A 67 18.14 6.14 8.62
C ASP A 67 16.80 6.48 7.97
N LEU A 68 16.81 7.03 6.75
CA LEU A 68 15.59 7.33 6.00
C LEU A 68 14.74 6.08 5.74
N PHE A 69 15.34 4.96 5.34
CA PHE A 69 14.60 3.71 5.13
C PHE A 69 14.06 3.13 6.44
N ALA A 70 14.80 3.27 7.55
CA ALA A 70 14.33 2.88 8.87
C ALA A 70 13.13 3.73 9.32
N GLU A 71 13.18 5.04 9.07
CA GLU A 71 12.08 5.96 9.36
C GLU A 71 10.83 5.64 8.52
N ILE A 72 11.01 5.45 7.21
CA ILE A 72 9.92 5.05 6.30
C ILE A 72 9.28 3.75 6.81
N LYS A 73 10.09 2.74 7.11
CA LYS A 73 9.60 1.46 7.62
C LYS A 73 8.82 1.64 8.93
N GLY A 74 9.35 2.43 9.87
CA GLY A 74 8.68 2.71 11.14
C GLY A 74 7.37 3.48 10.96
N ALA A 75 7.32 4.44 10.04
CA ALA A 75 6.11 5.19 9.71
C ALA A 75 5.04 4.29 9.07
N SER A 76 5.43 3.43 8.12
CA SER A 76 4.52 2.46 7.49
C SER A 76 3.93 1.49 8.51
N GLN A 77 4.76 0.93 9.40
CA GLN A 77 4.28 0.02 10.45
C GLN A 77 3.27 0.69 11.40
N LYS A 78 3.54 1.94 11.79
CA LYS A 78 2.60 2.72 12.63
C LYS A 78 1.30 3.02 11.90
N TYR A 79 1.36 3.29 10.60
CA TYR A 79 0.17 3.51 9.78
C TYR A 79 -0.67 2.23 9.71
N ASP A 80 -0.06 1.09 9.39
CA ASP A 80 -0.75 -0.20 9.29
C ASP A 80 -1.46 -0.54 10.61
N GLN A 81 -0.77 -0.38 11.74
CA GLN A 81 -1.35 -0.58 13.05
C GLN A 81 -2.59 0.30 13.29
N LYS A 82 -2.49 1.60 13.01
CA LYS A 82 -3.63 2.53 13.16
C LYS A 82 -4.78 2.19 12.22
N SER A 83 -4.49 1.73 11.01
CA SER A 83 -5.51 1.31 10.05
C SER A 83 -6.29 0.10 10.59
N THR A 84 -5.59 -0.90 11.13
CA THR A 84 -6.24 -2.06 11.74
C THR A 84 -7.06 -1.67 12.97
N GLU A 85 -6.56 -0.79 13.84
CA GLU A 85 -7.31 -0.28 15.00
C GLU A 85 -8.59 0.46 14.55
N ALA A 86 -8.51 1.28 13.49
CA ALA A 86 -9.67 1.98 12.95
C ALA A 86 -10.73 1.03 12.36
N GLU A 87 -10.30 -0.02 11.67
CA GLU A 87 -11.21 -1.05 11.15
C GLU A 87 -11.94 -1.80 12.27
N GLN A 88 -11.22 -2.16 13.35
CA GLN A 88 -11.82 -2.78 14.52
C GLN A 88 -12.86 -1.86 15.18
N LEU A 89 -12.51 -0.59 15.39
CA LEU A 89 -13.42 0.39 15.97
C LEU A 89 -14.68 0.59 15.10
N ALA A 90 -14.53 0.62 13.78
CA ALA A 90 -15.66 0.72 12.87
C ALA A 90 -16.61 -0.49 12.99
N GLN A 91 -16.07 -1.70 13.16
CA GLN A 91 -16.88 -2.90 13.39
C GLN A 91 -17.61 -2.84 14.73
N GLU A 92 -16.95 -2.38 15.80
CA GLU A 92 -17.58 -2.21 17.11
C GLU A 92 -18.74 -1.21 17.07
N VAL A 93 -18.57 -0.08 16.37
CA VAL A 93 -19.64 0.92 16.19
C VAL A 93 -20.84 0.31 15.46
N LEU A 94 -20.63 -0.50 14.43
CA LEU A 94 -21.72 -1.19 13.73
C LEU A 94 -22.46 -2.17 14.63
N LEU A 95 -21.73 -2.97 15.43
CA LEU A 95 -22.34 -3.88 16.39
C LEU A 95 -23.16 -3.14 17.46
N MET A 96 -22.66 -2.01 17.93
CA MET A 96 -23.36 -1.15 18.89
C MET A 96 -24.61 -0.53 18.27
N ALA A 97 -24.55 -0.05 17.03
CA ALA A 97 -25.71 0.48 16.31
C ALA A 97 -26.82 -0.58 16.17
N ASN A 98 -26.46 -1.81 15.76
CA ASN A 98 -27.41 -2.91 15.65
C ASN A 98 -28.05 -3.26 17.01
N SER A 99 -27.25 -3.20 18.08
CA SER A 99 -27.72 -3.47 19.44
C SER A 99 -28.69 -2.39 19.93
N PHE A 100 -28.44 -1.12 19.60
CA PHE A 100 -29.37 -0.02 19.91
C PHE A 100 -30.67 -0.13 19.12
N GLU A 101 -30.61 -0.54 17.85
CA GLU A 101 -31.82 -0.78 17.05
C GLU A 101 -32.66 -1.91 17.63
N ALA A 102 -32.03 -3.02 18.03
CA ALA A 102 -32.71 -4.13 18.71
C ALA A 102 -33.40 -3.65 20.01
N LEU A 103 -32.67 -2.92 20.85
CA LEU A 103 -33.22 -2.39 22.10
C LEU A 103 -34.38 -1.42 21.86
N ALA A 104 -34.29 -0.55 20.85
CA ALA A 104 -35.37 0.37 20.51
C ALA A 104 -36.64 -0.38 20.09
N ASN A 105 -36.50 -1.45 19.29
CA ASN A 105 -37.62 -2.31 18.91
C ASN A 105 -38.24 -3.00 20.13
N GLU A 106 -37.43 -3.54 21.04
CA GLU A 106 -37.89 -4.17 22.28
C GLU A 106 -38.68 -3.18 23.15
N CYS A 107 -38.16 -1.96 23.34
CA CYS A 107 -38.87 -0.92 24.09
C CYS A 107 -40.21 -0.54 23.45
N GLN A 108 -40.27 -0.49 22.12
CA GLN A 108 -41.50 -0.19 21.40
C GLN A 108 -42.55 -1.31 21.56
N ASP A 109 -42.11 -2.57 21.45
CA ASP A 109 -42.98 -3.72 21.68
C ASP A 109 -43.51 -3.75 23.12
N GLU A 110 -42.66 -3.49 24.11
CA GLU A 110 -43.05 -3.44 25.52
C GLU A 110 -44.05 -2.30 25.79
N ALA A 111 -43.84 -1.11 25.22
CA ALA A 111 -44.77 0.00 25.33
C ALA A 111 -46.16 -0.36 24.76
N VAL A 112 -46.20 -1.02 23.60
CA VAL A 112 -47.46 -1.49 22.98
C VAL A 112 -48.16 -2.53 23.86
N GLN A 113 -47.42 -3.42 24.53
CA GLN A 113 -48.00 -4.39 25.46
C GLN A 113 -48.59 -3.71 26.70
N LEU A 114 -47.87 -2.75 27.29
CA LEU A 114 -48.34 -1.97 28.44
C LEU A 114 -49.63 -1.20 28.11
N GLU A 115 -49.72 -0.58 26.93
CA GLU A 115 -50.94 0.10 26.50
C GLU A 115 -52.15 -0.86 26.47
N LYS A 116 -51.97 -2.06 25.92
CA LYS A 116 -53.02 -3.09 25.88
C LYS A 116 -53.44 -3.53 27.28
N GLU A 117 -52.49 -3.73 28.19
CA GLU A 117 -52.77 -4.14 29.57
C GLU A 117 -53.53 -3.06 30.34
N VAL A 118 -53.14 -1.80 30.18
CA VAL A 118 -53.84 -0.65 30.77
C VAL A 118 -55.26 -0.54 30.23
N GLU A 119 -55.46 -0.69 28.92
CA GLU A 119 -56.81 -0.70 28.34
C GLU A 119 -57.68 -1.84 28.87
N ALA A 120 -57.14 -3.06 28.94
CA ALA A 120 -57.86 -4.21 29.47
C ALA A 120 -58.28 -3.97 30.93
N SER A 121 -57.36 -3.48 31.76
CA SER A 121 -57.61 -3.13 33.16
C SER A 121 -58.70 -2.06 33.31
N ARG A 122 -58.68 -1.03 32.46
CA ARG A 122 -59.74 0.01 32.44
C ARG A 122 -61.11 -0.57 32.09
N ARG A 123 -61.19 -1.50 31.13
CA ARG A 123 -62.45 -2.17 30.74
C ARG A 123 -63.01 -3.03 31.87
N ILE A 124 -62.16 -3.82 32.52
CA ILE A 124 -62.53 -4.66 33.67
C ILE A 124 -63.09 -3.79 34.79
N ARG A 125 -62.40 -2.68 35.13
CA ARG A 125 -62.85 -1.76 36.17
C ARG A 125 -64.22 -1.15 35.86
N LYS A 126 -64.44 -0.69 34.62
CA LYS A 126 -65.75 -0.15 34.19
C LYS A 126 -66.87 -1.19 34.31
N GLN A 127 -66.62 -2.45 33.97
CA GLN A 127 -67.61 -3.52 34.14
C GLN A 127 -67.91 -3.81 35.61
N ALA A 128 -66.89 -3.77 36.49
CA ALA A 128 -67.07 -3.96 37.91
C ALA A 128 -67.87 -2.83 38.57
N GLU A 129 -67.73 -1.58 38.08
CA GLU A 129 -68.50 -0.42 38.56
C GLU A 129 -69.97 -0.41 38.08
N LEU A 130 -70.30 -1.20 37.05
CA LEU A 130 -71.65 -1.31 36.46
C LEU A 130 -72.48 -2.50 36.99
N ASN A 131 -71.88 -3.37 37.80
CA ASN A 131 -72.53 -4.52 38.45
C ASN A 131 -72.75 -4.23 39.94
#